data_AF-A0A7C6LAB3-F1
#
_entry.id   AF-A0A7C6LAB3-F1
#
_cell.length_a   1.000
_cell.length_b   1.000
_cell.length_c   1.000
_cell.angle_alpha   90.00
_cell.angle_beta   90.00
_cell.angle_gamma   90.00
#
_symmetry.space_group_name_H-M   'P 1'
#
loop_
_entity.id
_entity.type
_entity.pdbx_description
1 polymer ?
#
loop_
_entity_poly.entity_id
_entity_poly.type
_entity_poly.pdbx_seq_one_letter_code
_entity_poly.pdbx_strand_id
1 'polypeptide(L)'
;MVILAEDASPATKETFEKAARGVSVIFLGTKEQLGKAVGKPARAVLCVKDAGLAQAIIKAVNTSKMEAGGNHVRPEQIADQVRGDG
;
A
#
# COMPACT_ATOMS: atom_id res chain seq x y z
N MET A 1 1.28 -1.47 8.07
CA MET A 1 1.25 -1.50 6.58
C MET A 1 2.63 -1.88 6.07
N VAL A 2 2.71 -2.74 5.06
CA VAL A 2 3.98 -3.15 4.42
C VAL A 2 3.98 -2.69 2.97
N ILE A 3 5.05 -2.02 2.54
CA ILE A 3 5.27 -1.58 1.16
C ILE A 3 6.47 -2.33 0.62
N LEU A 4 6.33 -2.98 -0.53
CA LEU A 4 7.43 -3.63 -1.24
C LEU A 4 7.74 -2.90 -2.54
N ALA A 5 9.02 -2.89 -2.90
CA ALA A 5 9.43 -2.47 -4.22
C ALA A 5 8.96 -3.50 -5.26
N GLU A 6 8.54 -3.04 -6.43
CA GLU A 6 8.18 -3.91 -7.55
C GLU A 6 9.40 -4.69 -8.05
N ASP A 7 10.57 -4.05 -7.99
CA ASP A 7 11.90 -4.61 -8.29
C ASP A 7 12.42 -5.59 -7.21
N ALA A 8 11.64 -5.85 -6.15
CA ALA A 8 11.99 -6.87 -5.17
C ALA A 8 11.88 -8.27 -5.78
N SER A 9 12.84 -9.14 -5.43
CA SER A 9 12.86 -10.53 -5.87
C SER A 9 11.61 -11.30 -5.42
N PRO A 10 11.06 -12.22 -6.22
CA PRO A 10 9.87 -13.00 -5.85
C PRO A 10 10.05 -13.78 -4.54
N ALA A 11 11.24 -14.32 -4.27
CA ALA A 11 11.57 -14.95 -2.99
C ALA A 11 11.39 -14.00 -1.79
N THR A 12 11.74 -12.73 -1.96
CA THR A 12 11.53 -11.67 -0.97
C THR A 12 10.05 -11.39 -0.80
N LYS A 13 9.31 -11.24 -1.91
CA LYS A 13 7.86 -10.99 -1.87
C LYS A 13 7.14 -12.08 -1.09
N GLU A 14 7.38 -13.34 -1.42
CA GLU A 14 6.75 -14.49 -0.75
C GLU A 14 7.10 -14.57 0.74
N THR A 15 8.37 -14.34 1.10
CA THR A 15 8.81 -14.34 2.50
C THR A 15 8.11 -13.25 3.30
N PHE A 16 8.00 -12.05 2.74
CA PHE A 16 7.37 -10.92 3.42
C PHE A 16 5.84 -11.02 3.44
N GLU A 17 5.21 -11.60 2.41
CA GLU A 17 3.77 -11.84 2.38
C GLU A 17 3.37 -12.87 3.44
N LYS A 18 4.17 -13.94 3.60
CA LYS A 18 4.01 -14.92 4.68
C LYS A 18 4.25 -14.28 6.06
N ALA A 19 5.26 -13.41 6.19
CA ALA A 19 5.58 -12.73 7.45
C ALA A 19 4.55 -11.64 7.83
N ALA A 20 3.91 -11.03 6.84
CA ALA A 20 2.90 -9.98 7.01
C ALA A 20 1.47 -10.53 7.09
N ARG A 21 1.27 -11.78 7.51
CA ARG A 21 -0.07 -12.34 7.76
C ARG A 21 -0.82 -11.47 8.77
N GLY A 22 -1.87 -10.80 8.30
CA GLY A 22 -2.68 -9.87 9.10
C GLY A 22 -2.40 -8.38 8.86
N VAL A 23 -1.52 -8.03 7.92
CA VAL A 23 -1.22 -6.63 7.57
C VAL A 23 -1.30 -6.45 6.04
N SER A 24 -1.91 -5.36 5.58
CA SER A 24 -1.96 -5.04 4.14
C SER A 24 -0.56 -4.84 3.56
N VAL A 25 -0.28 -5.59 2.50
CA VAL A 25 0.95 -5.54 1.71
C VAL A 25 0.65 -4.84 0.39
N ILE A 26 1.45 -3.84 0.02
CA ILE A 26 1.32 -3.12 -1.25
C ILE A 26 2.65 -3.11 -2.00
N PHE A 27 2.60 -3.14 -3.33
CA PHE A 27 3.79 -3.00 -4.17
C PHE A 27 3.83 -1.60 -4.78
N LEU A 28 4.94 -0.87 -4.63
CA LEU A 28 5.06 0.50 -5.09
C LEU A 28 6.52 0.88 -5.39
N GLY A 29 6.80 1.20 -6.65
CA GLY A 29 8.05 1.81 -7.08
C GLY A 29 9.28 0.90 -6.92
N THR A 30 10.47 1.49 -6.99
CA THR A 30 11.75 0.76 -6.88
C THR A 30 12.38 0.89 -5.49
N LYS A 31 13.36 0.03 -5.21
CA LYS A 31 14.12 0.00 -3.94
C LYS A 31 14.76 1.36 -3.64
N GLU A 32 15.27 2.01 -4.69
CA GLU A 32 15.88 3.34 -4.64
C GLU A 32 14.85 4.43 -4.38
N GLN A 33 13.70 4.40 -5.07
CA GLN A 33 12.63 5.38 -4.83
C GLN A 33 12.10 5.29 -3.41
N LEU A 34 11.87 4.07 -2.92
CA LEU A 34 11.44 3.80 -1.54
C LEU A 34 12.46 4.31 -0.51
N GLY A 35 13.74 4.03 -0.72
CA GLY A 35 14.81 4.54 0.14
C GLY A 35 14.87 6.08 0.13
N LYS A 36 14.93 6.66 -1.07
CA LYS A 36 15.02 8.11 -1.27
C LYS A 36 13.83 8.85 -0.66
N ALA A 37 12.62 8.31 -0.77
CA ALA A 37 11.41 8.88 -0.19
C ALA A 37 11.43 8.97 1.34
N VAL A 38 12.13 8.04 2.01
CA VAL A 38 12.30 8.07 3.48
C VAL A 38 13.65 8.66 3.92
N GLY A 39 14.44 9.21 2.97
CA GLY A 39 15.77 9.74 3.23
C GLY A 39 16.78 8.68 3.70
N LYS A 40 16.60 7.42 3.30
CA LYS A 40 17.49 6.29 3.65
C LYS A 40 18.07 5.64 2.39
N PRO A 41 19.14 4.85 2.52
CA PRO A 41 19.63 4.01 1.41
C PRO A 41 18.54 3.08 0.87
N ALA A 42 18.74 2.62 -0.38
CA ALA A 42 17.77 1.83 -1.13
C ALA A 42 17.26 0.62 -0.31
N ARG A 43 15.93 0.48 -0.19
CA ARG A 43 15.30 -0.62 0.54
C ARG A 43 14.15 -1.22 -0.26
N ALA A 44 14.11 -2.55 -0.34
CA ALA A 44 13.09 -3.28 -1.07
C ALA A 44 11.77 -3.42 -0.28
N VAL A 45 11.76 -3.23 1.03
CA VAL A 45 10.58 -3.42 1.89
C VAL A 45 10.52 -2.35 2.95
N LEU A 46 9.42 -1.61 3.07
CA LEU A 46 9.14 -0.60 4.09
C LEU A 46 7.99 -1.05 5.00
N CYS A 47 8.26 -1.20 6.29
CA CYS A 47 7.23 -1.49 7.29
C CYS A 47 6.84 -0.21 8.01
N VAL A 48 5.62 0.27 7.77
CA VAL A 48 5.06 1.44 8.42
C VAL A 48 4.18 0.97 9.59
N LYS A 49 4.64 1.26 10.80
CA LYS A 49 3.90 1.00 12.05
C LYS A 49 3.08 2.20 12.51
N ASP A 50 3.49 3.39 12.09
CA ASP A 50 2.84 4.65 12.46
C ASP A 50 1.62 4.92 11.57
N ALA A 51 0.47 5.14 12.19
CA ALA A 51 -0.78 5.38 11.48
C ALA A 51 -0.80 6.72 10.73
N GLY A 52 -0.14 7.76 11.28
CA GLY A 52 -0.02 9.07 10.65
C GLY A 52 0.84 9.02 9.39
N LEU A 53 1.97 8.33 9.44
CA LEU A 53 2.83 8.11 8.27
C LEU A 53 2.14 7.23 7.23
N ALA A 54 1.40 6.19 7.65
CA ALA A 54 0.64 5.36 6.72
C ALA A 54 -0.43 6.17 5.98
N GLN A 55 -1.19 6.99 6.70
CA GLN A 55 -2.17 7.93 6.13
C GLN A 55 -1.52 8.93 5.18
N ALA A 56 -0.38 9.51 5.55
CA ALA A 56 0.35 10.46 4.72
C ALA A 56 0.86 9.82 3.42
N ILE A 57 1.38 8.59 3.49
CA ILE A 57 1.81 7.83 2.30
C ILE A 57 0.61 7.51 1.42
N ILE A 58 -0.50 7.03 1.99
CA ILE A 58 -1.73 6.76 1.22
C ILE A 58 -2.23 8.04 0.53
N LYS A 59 -2.22 9.17 1.24
CA LYS A 59 -2.57 10.48 0.64
C LYS A 59 -1.60 10.89 -0.45
N ALA A 60 -0.30 10.78 -0.23
CA ALA A 60 0.72 11.12 -1.24
C ALA A 60 0.58 10.26 -2.50
N VAL A 61 0.43 8.94 -2.33
CA VAL A 61 0.21 7.99 -3.44
C VAL A 61 -1.10 8.29 -4.17
N ASN A 62 -2.17 8.65 -3.46
CA ASN A 62 -3.44 9.05 -4.08
C ASN A 62 -3.36 10.40 -4.79
N THR A 63 -2.63 11.36 -4.24
CA THR A 63 -2.37 12.66 -4.87
C THR A 63 -1.55 12.50 -6.14
N SER A 64 -0.59 11.57 -6.17
CA SER A 64 0.15 11.20 -7.39
C SER A 64 -0.72 10.43 -8.41
N LYS A 65 -1.81 9.80 -7.97
CA LYS A 65 -2.72 8.98 -8.81
C LYS A 65 -3.91 9.71 -9.42
N MET A 66 -4.04 11.03 -9.24
CA MET A 66 -5.00 11.82 -10.01
C MET A 66 -4.74 11.77 -11.54
N GLU A 67 -3.64 11.17 -12.01
CA GLU A 67 -3.40 10.93 -13.44
C GLU A 67 -3.27 9.45 -13.87
N ALA A 68 -3.35 8.46 -12.97
CA ALA A 68 -3.31 7.05 -13.41
C ALA A 68 -4.05 6.11 -12.46
N GLY A 69 -5.17 5.58 -12.94
CA GLY A 69 -6.11 4.73 -12.23
C GLY A 69 -5.47 3.56 -11.49
N GLY A 70 -5.75 3.46 -10.20
CA GLY A 70 -5.59 2.22 -9.46
C GLY A 70 -6.71 2.10 -8.45
N ASN A 71 -7.60 1.16 -8.73
CA ASN A 71 -8.79 0.82 -7.98
C ASN A 71 -8.48 0.61 -6.48
N HIS A 72 -8.83 1.57 -5.65
CA HIS A 72 -8.92 1.37 -4.20
C HIS A 72 -10.39 1.21 -3.86
N VAL A 73 -10.83 -0.05 -3.74
CA VAL A 73 -12.16 -0.36 -3.21
C VAL A 73 -12.14 0.06 -1.74
N ARG A 74 -12.80 1.19 -1.43
CA ARG A 74 -13.05 1.58 -0.04
C ARG A 74 -14.06 0.61 0.55
N PRO A 75 -13.82 0.02 1.74
CA PRO A 75 -14.79 -0.88 2.38
C PRO A 75 -16.06 -0.18 2.91
N GLU A 76 -16.32 1.08 2.54
CA GLU A 76 -17.42 1.89 3.08
C GLU A 76 -18.66 1.98 2.17
N GLN A 77 -18.78 1.13 1.14
CA GLN A 77 -19.92 1.14 0.21
C GLN A 77 -20.84 -0.09 0.26
N ILE A 78 -20.78 -0.91 1.32
CA ILE A 78 -21.72 -2.02 1.51
C ILE A 78 -22.72 -1.71 2.62
N ALA A 79 -23.47 -0.62 2.50
CA ALA A 79 -24.64 -0.38 3.35
C ALA A 79 -25.60 0.63 2.70
N ASP A 80 -26.23 0.28 1.58
CA ASP A 80 -27.57 0.80 1.25
C ASP A 80 -28.30 -0.05 0.19
N GLN A 81 -28.60 -1.30 0.55
CA GLN A 81 -29.70 -2.10 -0.01
C GLN A 81 -30.17 -2.93 1.19
N VAL A 82 -31.36 -2.80 1.77
CA VAL A 82 -32.67 -3.05 1.18
C VAL A 82 -33.74 -2.31 2.01
N ARG A 83 -34.35 -1.27 1.44
CA ARG A 83 -35.69 -0.83 1.85
C ARG A 83 -36.48 -0.52 0.59
N GLY A 84 -37.20 -1.53 0.13
CA GLY A 84 -38.12 -1.45 -0.99
C GLY A 84 -39.23 -2.45 -0.73
N ASP A 85 -40.25 -1.98 0.00
CA ASP A 85 -41.59 -2.54 0.02
C ASP A 85 -42.11 -2.74 -1.42
N GLY A 86 -42.73 -3.89 -1.65
CA GLY A 86 -43.44 -4.27 -2.86
C GLY A 86 -44.19 -5.57 -2.65
#